data_AF-A0A7J3RBW7-F1
#
_entry.id   AF-A0A7J3RBW7-F1
#
_cell.length_a   1.000
_cell.length_b   1.000
_cell.length_c   1.000
_cell.angle_alpha   90.00
_cell.angle_beta   90.00
_cell.angle_gamma   90.00
#
_symmetry.space_group_name_H-M   'P 1'
#
loop_
_entity.id
_entity.type
_entity.pdbx_description
1 polymer ?
#
loop_
_entity_poly.entity_id
_entity_poly.type
_entity_poly.pdbx_seq_one_letter_code
_entity_poly.pdbx_strand_id
1 'polypeptide(L)'
;MKRESVIKSFILVLSLFLISIKLVLGQSDSSDPIVRFVELVKQLFGSMSISRESLAPWLLGCLLFMVVYSIIKEIQLFETTESNFFVSVIISAIITFLAFLYMPDVIIKMIGPQYSVLGATILTLIPFLIMFYFTVFIVRSLVLGKLAWFVFVVYYAGIFVSLFLQSVGESEDWVNSSTLPYIIGIGGGIVMFAYLGWFRNFFWREVLASKVEIAERRGQAAAAMTRILNQQLREYARRGPAP
;
A
#
# COMPACT_ATOMS: atom_id res chain seq x y z
N MET A 1 10.92 -30.29 -21.82
CA MET A 1 9.53 -30.79 -21.96
C MET A 1 8.46 -30.06 -21.14
N LYS A 2 8.72 -29.53 -19.93
CA LYS A 2 7.65 -28.84 -19.13
C LYS A 2 7.11 -27.53 -19.74
N ARG A 3 7.91 -26.79 -20.52
CA ARG A 3 7.53 -25.48 -21.07
C ARG A 3 6.40 -25.55 -22.12
N GLU A 4 6.41 -26.58 -22.98
CA GLU A 4 5.33 -26.79 -23.95
C GLU A 4 4.02 -27.17 -23.29
N SER A 5 4.06 -27.92 -22.17
CA SER A 5 2.86 -28.28 -21.43
C SER A 5 2.20 -27.06 -20.80
N VAL A 6 2.97 -26.13 -20.25
CA VAL A 6 2.45 -24.88 -19.65
C VAL A 6 1.84 -23.98 -20.71
N ILE A 7 2.49 -23.84 -21.87
CA ILE A 7 1.95 -23.05 -22.99
C ILE A 7 0.66 -23.66 -23.52
N LYS A 8 0.59 -24.99 -23.68
CA LYS A 8 -0.62 -25.70 -24.11
C LYS A 8 -1.75 -25.55 -23.10
N SER A 9 -1.47 -25.66 -21.80
CA SER A 9 -2.46 -25.44 -20.73
C SER A 9 -2.94 -23.98 -20.69
N PHE A 10 -2.05 -23.00 -20.89
CA PHE A 10 -2.42 -21.59 -20.95
C PHE A 10 -3.31 -21.29 -22.18
N ILE A 11 -2.96 -21.81 -23.36
CA ILE A 11 -3.77 -21.67 -24.56
C ILE A 11 -5.15 -22.32 -24.38
N LEU A 12 -5.22 -23.46 -23.67
CA LEU A 12 -6.47 -24.16 -23.40
C LEU A 12 -7.36 -23.41 -22.40
N VAL A 13 -6.78 -22.86 -21.33
CA VAL A 13 -7.52 -22.02 -20.37
C VAL A 13 -7.97 -20.71 -21.04
N LEU A 14 -7.11 -20.10 -21.86
CA LEU A 14 -7.45 -18.89 -22.61
C LEU A 14 -8.54 -19.15 -23.65
N SER A 15 -8.52 -20.30 -24.34
CA SER A 15 -9.56 -20.65 -25.30
C SER A 15 -10.90 -20.94 -24.61
N LEU A 16 -10.91 -21.66 -23.49
CA LEU A 16 -12.12 -21.86 -22.67
C LEU A 16 -12.68 -20.55 -22.15
N PHE A 17 -11.81 -19.63 -21.75
CA PHE A 17 -12.19 -18.30 -21.33
C PHE A 17 -12.85 -17.50 -22.47
N LEU A 18 -12.24 -17.49 -23.65
CA LEU A 18 -12.80 -16.84 -24.84
C LEU A 18 -14.13 -17.46 -25.30
N ILE A 19 -14.28 -18.78 -25.16
CA ILE A 19 -15.55 -19.49 -25.45
C ILE A 19 -16.63 -19.08 -24.44
N SER A 20 -16.28 -18.96 -23.16
CA SER A 20 -17.21 -18.52 -22.11
C SER A 20 -17.70 -17.08 -22.36
N ILE A 21 -16.80 -16.19 -22.81
CA ILE A 21 -17.18 -14.83 -23.23
C ILE A 21 -18.15 -14.89 -24.41
N LYS A 22 -17.90 -15.71 -25.43
CA LYS A 22 -18.81 -15.85 -26.59
C LYS A 22 -20.19 -16.38 -26.20
N LEU A 23 -20.26 -17.31 -25.24
CA LEU A 23 -21.52 -17.88 -24.74
C LEU A 23 -22.35 -16.82 -24.00
N VAL A 24 -21.71 -16.00 -23.17
CA VAL A 24 -22.36 -14.90 -22.44
C VAL A 24 -22.79 -13.76 -23.38
N LEU A 25 -22.08 -13.55 -24.49
CA LEU A 25 -22.33 -12.47 -25.47
C LEU A 25 -23.17 -12.88 -26.68
N GLY A 26 -23.78 -14.06 -26.66
CA GLY A 26 -24.54 -14.65 -27.78
C GLY A 26 -25.83 -13.94 -28.19
N GLN A 27 -26.00 -12.64 -27.93
CA GLN A 27 -27.20 -11.86 -28.25
C GLN A 27 -26.99 -10.54 -29.02
N SER A 28 -25.80 -10.26 -29.58
CA SER A 28 -25.62 -9.07 -30.46
C SER A 28 -24.95 -9.39 -31.80
N ASP A 29 -25.55 -8.86 -32.88
CA ASP A 29 -25.28 -9.14 -34.30
C ASP A 29 -24.03 -8.44 -34.89
N SER A 30 -23.14 -7.84 -34.09
CA SER A 30 -22.00 -7.08 -34.63
C SER A 30 -20.83 -7.99 -35.06
N SER A 31 -20.38 -7.99 -36.32
CA SER A 31 -19.39 -8.98 -36.81
C SER A 31 -17.93 -8.78 -36.35
N ASP A 32 -17.58 -7.67 -35.68
CA ASP A 32 -16.20 -7.33 -35.32
C ASP A 32 -15.88 -7.64 -33.83
N PRO A 33 -14.96 -8.59 -33.54
CA PRO A 33 -14.57 -8.94 -32.17
C PRO A 33 -13.88 -7.79 -31.40
N ILE A 34 -13.21 -6.86 -32.09
CA ILE A 34 -12.56 -5.71 -31.44
C ILE A 34 -13.62 -4.71 -30.96
N VAL A 35 -14.64 -4.43 -31.79
CA VAL A 35 -15.74 -3.53 -31.43
C VAL A 35 -16.52 -4.09 -30.24
N ARG A 36 -16.76 -5.41 -30.20
CA ARG A 36 -17.39 -6.09 -29.06
C ARG A 36 -16.57 -5.99 -27.79
N PHE A 37 -15.24 -6.15 -27.87
CA PHE A 37 -14.37 -5.97 -26.72
C PHE A 37 -14.42 -4.53 -26.21
N VAL A 38 -14.38 -3.55 -27.11
CA VAL A 38 -14.50 -2.13 -26.76
C VAL A 38 -15.86 -1.80 -26.15
N GLU A 39 -16.96 -2.37 -26.65
CA GLU A 39 -18.30 -2.22 -26.06
C GLU A 39 -18.40 -2.86 -24.69
N LEU A 40 -17.79 -4.04 -24.48
CA LEU A 40 -17.77 -4.72 -23.18
C LEU A 40 -16.93 -3.95 -22.15
N VAL A 41 -15.77 -3.44 -22.58
CA VAL A 41 -14.94 -2.52 -21.80
C VAL A 41 -15.77 -1.26 -21.47
N LYS A 42 -16.42 -0.63 -22.46
CA LYS A 42 -17.27 0.54 -22.23
C LYS A 42 -18.49 0.25 -21.37
N GLN A 43 -19.08 -0.94 -21.44
CA GLN A 43 -20.22 -1.33 -20.62
C GLN A 43 -19.78 -1.55 -19.18
N LEU A 44 -18.62 -2.18 -18.95
CA LEU A 44 -18.07 -2.36 -17.60
C LEU A 44 -17.57 -1.06 -16.99
N PHE A 45 -16.81 -0.26 -17.74
CA PHE A 45 -16.32 1.03 -17.28
C PHE A 45 -17.39 2.13 -17.35
N GLY A 46 -18.48 1.91 -18.08
CA GLY A 46 -19.63 2.82 -18.19
C GLY A 46 -20.72 2.51 -17.16
N SER A 47 -20.93 1.24 -16.79
CA SER A 47 -21.74 0.84 -15.64
C SER A 47 -21.06 1.16 -14.32
N MET A 48 -19.72 1.07 -14.28
CA MET A 48 -18.89 1.80 -13.32
C MET A 48 -18.85 3.28 -13.70
N SER A 49 -20.02 3.93 -13.79
CA SER A 49 -20.11 5.32 -14.22
C SER A 49 -19.04 6.12 -13.49
N ILE A 50 -18.13 6.70 -14.27
CA ILE A 50 -17.09 7.62 -13.81
C ILE A 50 -17.81 8.93 -13.45
N SER A 51 -18.76 8.86 -12.51
CA SER A 51 -19.05 10.01 -11.68
C SER A 51 -17.72 10.31 -11.01
N ARG A 52 -17.25 11.56 -11.14
CA ARG A 52 -15.96 12.03 -10.61
C ARG A 52 -15.81 11.81 -9.09
N GLU A 53 -16.86 11.32 -8.44
CA GLU A 53 -17.03 11.22 -7.00
C GLU A 53 -16.66 9.85 -6.42
N SER A 54 -16.46 8.80 -7.24
CA SER A 54 -16.24 7.45 -6.71
C SER A 54 -14.94 6.83 -7.26
N LEU A 55 -13.81 7.18 -6.64
CA LEU A 55 -12.52 6.45 -6.78
C LEU A 55 -12.56 5.04 -6.14
N ALA A 56 -13.60 4.74 -5.36
CA ALA A 56 -13.72 3.52 -4.58
C ALA A 56 -13.71 2.21 -5.43
N PRO A 57 -14.43 2.09 -6.57
CA PRO A 57 -14.39 0.90 -7.42
C PRO A 57 -13.01 0.66 -8.04
N TRP A 58 -12.28 1.71 -8.37
CA TRP A 58 -10.90 1.61 -8.88
C TRP A 58 -9.94 1.11 -7.80
N LEU A 59 -10.06 1.64 -6.57
CA LEU A 59 -9.30 1.17 -5.41
C LEU A 59 -9.63 -0.29 -5.07
N LEU A 60 -10.91 -0.67 -5.13
CA LEU A 60 -11.36 -2.06 -4.97
C LEU A 60 -10.74 -2.96 -6.05
N GLY A 61 -10.71 -2.49 -7.30
CA GLY A 61 -10.10 -3.20 -8.43
C GLY A 61 -8.60 -3.42 -8.24
N CYS A 62 -7.90 -2.37 -7.83
CA CYS A 62 -6.47 -2.45 -7.55
C CYS A 62 -6.16 -3.39 -6.38
N LEU A 63 -6.94 -3.32 -5.30
CA LEU A 63 -6.76 -4.18 -4.14
C LEU A 63 -7.05 -5.65 -4.48
N LEU A 64 -8.16 -5.92 -5.18
CA LEU A 64 -8.50 -7.28 -5.62
C LEU A 64 -7.41 -7.84 -6.54
N PHE A 65 -6.90 -7.01 -7.46
CA PHE A 65 -5.77 -7.36 -8.31
C PHE A 65 -4.53 -7.72 -7.49
N MET A 66 -4.16 -6.91 -6.48
CA MET A 66 -3.01 -7.20 -5.62
C MET A 66 -3.18 -8.51 -4.84
N VAL A 67 -4.37 -8.78 -4.31
CA VAL A 67 -4.66 -10.01 -3.56
C VAL A 67 -4.57 -11.22 -4.49
N VAL A 68 -5.24 -11.18 -5.64
CA VAL A 68 -5.21 -12.26 -6.64
C VAL A 68 -3.77 -12.48 -7.14
N TYR A 69 -3.05 -11.40 -7.43
CA TYR A 69 -1.65 -11.46 -7.86
C TYR A 69 -0.76 -12.10 -6.79
N SER A 70 -0.92 -11.71 -5.53
CA SER A 70 -0.19 -12.31 -4.41
C SER A 70 -0.46 -13.81 -4.31
N ILE A 71 -1.72 -14.24 -4.43
CA ILE A 71 -2.09 -15.66 -4.37
C ILE A 71 -1.49 -16.43 -5.55
N ILE A 72 -1.58 -15.90 -6.78
CA ILE A 72 -1.06 -16.57 -7.98
C ILE A 72 0.46 -16.72 -7.92
N LYS A 73 1.15 -15.73 -7.36
CA LYS A 73 2.61 -15.75 -7.22
C LYS A 73 3.11 -16.86 -6.30
N GLU A 74 2.33 -17.21 -5.27
CA GLU A 74 2.64 -18.30 -4.32
C GLU A 74 2.40 -19.71 -4.90
N ILE A 75 1.72 -19.83 -6.04
CA ILE A 75 1.52 -21.14 -6.68
C ILE A 75 2.83 -21.56 -7.36
N GLN A 76 3.45 -22.65 -6.88
CA GLN A 76 4.73 -23.22 -7.34
C GLN A 76 4.87 -23.39 -8.87
N LEU A 77 3.76 -23.41 -9.61
CA LEU A 77 3.73 -23.39 -11.08
C LEU A 77 4.38 -22.13 -11.69
N PHE A 78 4.52 -21.04 -10.92
CA PHE A 78 5.04 -19.75 -11.39
C PHE A 78 6.40 -19.35 -10.79
N GLU A 79 6.91 -20.06 -9.77
CA GLU A 79 8.12 -19.67 -9.02
C GLU A 79 9.44 -19.76 -9.80
N THR A 80 9.54 -20.63 -10.81
CA THR A 80 10.86 -21.11 -11.30
C THR A 80 11.42 -20.38 -12.52
N THR A 81 10.81 -19.29 -13.01
CA THR A 81 11.36 -18.57 -14.17
C THR A 81 11.02 -17.09 -14.12
N GLU A 82 12.02 -16.21 -14.21
CA GLU A 82 11.82 -14.74 -14.26
C GLU A 82 10.88 -14.29 -15.39
N SER A 83 10.74 -15.12 -16.44
CA SER A 83 9.76 -14.96 -17.52
C SER A 83 8.28 -15.06 -17.08
N ASN A 84 7.98 -15.47 -15.85
CA ASN A 84 6.61 -15.71 -15.38
C ASN A 84 5.94 -14.48 -14.74
N PHE A 85 6.68 -13.38 -14.58
CA PHE A 85 6.10 -12.14 -14.05
C PHE A 85 4.95 -11.63 -14.91
N PHE A 86 5.13 -11.56 -16.24
CA PHE A 86 4.09 -11.10 -17.16
C PHE A 86 2.86 -12.02 -17.15
N VAL A 87 3.07 -13.34 -17.11
CA VAL A 87 1.98 -14.32 -17.11
C VAL A 87 1.15 -14.21 -15.84
N SER A 88 1.80 -14.11 -14.67
CA SER A 88 1.09 -13.92 -13.39
C SER A 88 0.30 -12.61 -13.36
N VAL A 89 0.87 -11.50 -13.85
CA VAL A 89 0.15 -10.22 -13.98
C VAL A 89 -1.08 -10.34 -14.88
N ILE A 90 -0.95 -10.96 -16.06
CA ILE A 90 -2.06 -11.10 -17.01
C ILE A 90 -3.17 -11.98 -16.43
N ILE A 91 -2.83 -13.13 -15.85
CA ILE A 91 -3.84 -14.03 -15.25
C ILE A 91 -4.54 -13.32 -14.09
N SER A 92 -3.80 -12.58 -13.25
CA SER A 92 -4.38 -11.80 -12.15
C SER A 92 -5.35 -10.74 -12.66
N ALA A 93 -4.98 -10.03 -13.73
CA ALA A 93 -5.84 -9.02 -14.36
C ALA A 93 -7.12 -9.66 -14.92
N ILE A 94 -7.01 -10.81 -15.60
CA ILE A 94 -8.16 -11.56 -16.13
C ILE A 94 -9.07 -12.00 -14.98
N ILE A 95 -8.54 -12.63 -13.94
CA ILE A 95 -9.35 -13.10 -12.81
C ILE A 95 -10.02 -11.93 -12.08
N THR A 96 -9.29 -10.82 -11.89
CA THR A 96 -9.86 -9.60 -11.29
C THR A 96 -11.01 -9.07 -12.15
N PHE A 97 -10.80 -8.97 -13.45
CA PHE A 97 -11.83 -8.52 -14.39
C PHE A 97 -13.07 -9.42 -14.36
N LEU A 98 -12.88 -10.73 -14.30
CA LEU A 98 -13.97 -11.70 -14.20
C LEU A 98 -14.71 -11.55 -12.88
N ALA A 99 -13.98 -11.39 -11.79
CA ALA A 99 -14.57 -11.19 -10.48
C ALA A 99 -15.47 -9.94 -10.49
N PHE A 100 -15.05 -8.84 -11.09
CA PHE A 100 -15.90 -7.64 -11.25
C PHE A 100 -17.10 -7.88 -12.16
N LEU A 101 -16.93 -8.57 -13.28
CA LEU A 101 -18.00 -8.87 -14.23
C LEU A 101 -19.14 -9.68 -13.59
N TYR A 102 -18.81 -10.61 -12.70
CA TYR A 102 -19.78 -11.48 -12.03
C TYR A 102 -20.14 -11.01 -10.62
N MET A 103 -19.61 -9.87 -10.14
CA MET A 103 -19.91 -9.36 -8.81
C MET A 103 -21.32 -8.73 -8.80
N PRO A 104 -22.24 -9.18 -7.94
CA PRO A 104 -23.52 -8.53 -7.78
C PRO A 104 -23.35 -7.08 -7.30
N ASP A 105 -24.13 -6.15 -7.87
CA ASP A 105 -24.08 -4.72 -7.52
C ASP A 105 -24.27 -4.46 -6.02
N VAL A 106 -25.03 -5.32 -5.34
CA VAL A 106 -25.24 -5.26 -3.89
C VAL A 106 -23.93 -5.37 -3.13
N ILE A 107 -23.01 -6.24 -3.57
CA ILE A 107 -21.71 -6.42 -2.93
C ILE A 107 -20.84 -5.18 -3.14
N ILE A 108 -20.83 -4.61 -4.36
CA ILE A 108 -20.09 -3.38 -4.66
C ILE A 108 -20.58 -2.23 -3.79
N LYS A 109 -21.91 -2.09 -3.63
CA LYS A 109 -22.52 -1.05 -2.77
C LYS A 109 -22.23 -1.26 -1.29
N MET A 110 -22.15 -2.50 -0.81
CA MET A 110 -21.80 -2.80 0.58
C MET A 110 -20.32 -2.55 0.88
N ILE A 111 -19.45 -2.85 -0.08
CA ILE A 111 -17.99 -2.73 0.06
C ILE A 111 -17.51 -1.29 -0.18
N GLY A 112 -18.16 -0.55 -1.08
CA GLY A 112 -17.80 0.81 -1.48
C GLY A 112 -17.55 1.77 -0.31
N PRO A 113 -18.45 1.85 0.70
CA PRO A 113 -18.24 2.68 1.88
C PRO A 113 -16.98 2.32 2.66
N GLN A 114 -16.70 1.02 2.85
CA GLN A 114 -15.53 0.57 3.60
C GLN A 114 -14.22 0.96 2.89
N TYR A 115 -14.19 0.85 1.56
CA TYR A 115 -13.03 1.24 0.76
C TYR A 115 -12.88 2.75 0.65
N SER A 116 -13.99 3.50 0.63
CA SER A 116 -13.97 4.96 0.71
C SER A 116 -13.35 5.42 2.03
N VAL A 117 -13.76 4.81 3.16
CA VAL A 117 -13.18 5.07 4.48
C VAL A 117 -11.69 4.73 4.52
N LEU A 118 -11.29 3.59 3.94
CA LEU A 118 -9.90 3.19 3.83
C LEU A 118 -9.10 4.21 3.01
N GLY A 119 -9.61 4.62 1.85
CA GLY A 119 -9.00 5.65 1.00
C GLY A 119 -8.84 6.99 1.73
N ALA A 120 -9.88 7.45 2.41
CA ALA A 120 -9.83 8.66 3.24
C ALA A 120 -8.83 8.53 4.40
N THR A 121 -8.73 7.34 5.01
CA THR A 121 -7.75 7.04 6.05
C THR A 121 -6.32 7.10 5.50
N ILE A 122 -6.06 6.53 4.33
CA ILE A 122 -4.72 6.62 3.70
C ILE A 122 -4.38 8.07 3.35
N LEU A 123 -5.33 8.81 2.77
CA LEU A 123 -5.15 10.22 2.39
C LEU A 123 -4.88 11.13 3.59
N THR A 124 -5.39 10.79 4.77
CA THR A 124 -5.13 11.54 6.01
C THR A 124 -3.85 11.07 6.71
N LEU A 125 -3.63 9.75 6.75
CA LEU A 125 -2.51 9.12 7.46
C LEU A 125 -1.16 9.37 6.79
N ILE A 126 -1.07 9.29 5.45
CA ILE A 126 0.22 9.49 4.76
C ILE A 126 0.77 10.90 5.02
N PRO A 127 0.02 11.99 4.78
CA PRO A 127 0.50 13.34 5.10
C PRO A 127 0.86 13.48 6.58
N PHE A 128 0.08 12.89 7.48
CA PHE A 128 0.35 12.90 8.92
C PHE A 128 1.71 12.25 9.24
N LEU A 129 1.99 11.06 8.71
CA LEU A 129 3.26 10.34 8.94
C LEU A 129 4.46 11.10 8.36
N ILE A 130 4.31 11.69 7.18
CA ILE A 130 5.36 12.53 6.57
C ILE A 130 5.64 13.74 7.47
N MET A 131 4.58 14.46 7.88
CA MET A 131 4.70 15.61 8.79
C MET A 131 5.34 15.22 10.12
N PHE A 132 4.93 14.09 10.68
CA PHE A 132 5.50 13.53 11.89
C PHE A 132 7.00 13.27 11.73
N TYR A 133 7.39 12.57 10.67
CA TYR A 133 8.79 12.29 10.40
C TYR A 133 9.62 13.57 10.26
N PHE A 134 9.16 14.53 9.45
CA PHE A 134 9.85 15.80 9.26
C PHE A 134 9.97 16.60 10.56
N THR A 135 8.88 16.73 11.31
CA THR A 135 8.87 17.54 12.53
C THR A 135 9.61 16.89 13.69
N VAL A 136 9.69 15.56 13.76
CA VAL A 136 10.38 14.85 14.86
C VAL A 136 11.88 14.68 14.58
N PHE A 137 12.26 14.32 13.35
CA PHE A 137 13.64 13.94 13.02
C PHE A 137 14.43 15.01 12.28
N ILE A 138 13.79 15.81 11.43
CA ILE A 138 14.50 16.74 10.52
C ILE A 138 14.53 18.16 11.10
N VAL A 139 13.40 18.67 11.56
CA VAL A 139 13.29 20.06 12.04
C VAL A 139 13.86 20.19 13.44
N ARG A 140 14.98 20.91 13.60
CA ARG A 140 15.59 21.17 14.92
C ARG A 140 14.78 22.13 15.79
N SER A 141 14.25 23.20 15.19
CA SER A 141 13.46 24.20 15.94
C SER A 141 12.10 23.63 16.38
N LEU A 142 11.79 23.75 17.67
CA LEU A 142 10.49 23.33 18.21
C LEU A 142 9.36 24.28 17.76
N VAL A 143 9.67 25.57 17.62
CA VAL A 143 8.71 26.59 17.16
C VAL A 143 8.27 26.30 15.72
N LEU A 144 9.22 26.03 14.81
CA LEU A 144 8.90 25.68 13.42
C LEU A 144 8.09 24.39 13.33
N GLY A 145 8.42 23.39 14.16
CA GLY A 145 7.66 22.15 14.23
C GLY A 145 6.21 22.38 14.69
N LYS A 146 6.01 23.19 15.73
CA LYS A 146 4.66 23.57 16.19
C LYS A 146 3.90 24.36 15.13
N LEU A 147 4.54 25.30 14.45
CA LEU A 147 3.90 26.06 13.37
C LEU A 147 3.43 25.14 12.23
N ALA A 148 4.23 24.15 11.85
CA ALA A 148 3.85 23.17 10.84
C ALA A 148 2.60 22.35 11.26
N TRP A 149 2.56 21.89 12.52
CA TRP A 149 1.39 21.17 13.06
C TRP A 149 0.15 22.06 13.15
N PHE A 150 0.32 23.34 13.48
CA PHE A 150 -0.79 24.30 13.46
C PHE A 150 -1.37 24.46 12.06
N VAL A 151 -0.52 24.63 11.03
CA VAL A 151 -0.96 24.71 9.63
C VAL A 151 -1.68 23.43 9.21
N PHE A 152 -1.17 22.26 9.61
CA PHE A 152 -1.83 20.97 9.36
C PHE A 152 -3.24 20.91 9.99
N VAL A 153 -3.38 21.29 11.26
CA VAL A 153 -4.68 21.31 11.95
C VAL A 153 -5.65 22.26 11.26
N VAL A 154 -5.21 23.47 10.90
CA VAL A 154 -6.05 24.46 10.21
C VAL A 154 -6.50 23.96 8.84
N TYR A 155 -5.60 23.32 8.08
CA TYR A 155 -5.92 22.73 6.78
C TYR A 155 -7.00 21.65 6.90
N TYR A 156 -6.82 20.69 7.80
CA TYR A 156 -7.79 19.62 8.01
C TYR A 156 -9.10 20.11 8.63
N ALA A 157 -9.06 21.12 9.50
CA ALA A 157 -10.26 21.78 10.01
C ALA A 157 -11.02 22.48 8.88
N GLY A 158 -10.33 23.13 7.93
CA GLY A 158 -10.95 23.73 6.75
C GLY A 158 -11.67 22.70 5.87
N ILE A 159 -11.05 21.56 5.61
CA ILE A 159 -11.69 20.45 4.89
C ILE A 159 -12.91 19.93 5.66
N PHE A 160 -12.75 19.69 6.97
CA PHE A 160 -13.85 19.21 7.81
C PHE A 160 -15.03 20.17 7.81
N VAL A 161 -14.81 21.48 7.95
CA VAL A 161 -15.86 22.50 7.88
C VAL A 161 -16.51 22.52 6.49
N SER A 162 -15.74 22.40 5.41
CA SER A 162 -16.30 22.29 4.05
C SER A 162 -17.23 21.08 3.90
N LEU A 163 -16.83 19.91 4.39
CA LEU A 163 -17.65 18.70 4.35
C LEU A 163 -18.89 18.84 5.24
N PHE A 164 -18.72 19.42 6.43
CA PHE A 164 -19.81 19.69 7.36
C PHE A 164 -20.85 20.64 6.74
N LEU A 165 -20.43 21.72 6.10
CA LEU A 165 -21.36 22.66 5.45
C LEU A 165 -22.13 22.02 4.30
N GLN A 166 -21.53 21.06 3.59
CA GLN A 166 -22.23 20.28 2.57
C GLN A 166 -23.26 19.34 3.18
N SER A 167 -23.00 18.78 4.37
CA SER A 167 -23.93 17.87 5.04
C SER A 167 -25.07 18.56 5.79
N VAL A 168 -24.96 19.84 6.15
CA VAL A 168 -25.98 20.56 6.96
C VAL A 168 -27.36 20.66 6.26
N GLY A 169 -27.45 20.44 4.94
CA GLY A 169 -28.71 20.40 4.20
C GLY A 169 -29.41 19.03 4.17
N GLU A 170 -28.71 17.96 4.51
CA GLU A 170 -29.22 16.60 4.53
C GLU A 170 -29.34 16.17 5.99
N SER A 171 -30.55 15.82 6.46
CA SER A 171 -30.84 15.55 7.87
C SER A 171 -30.20 14.26 8.43
N GLU A 172 -29.08 13.82 7.88
CA GLU A 172 -28.39 12.58 8.22
C GLU A 172 -27.09 12.85 8.99
N ASP A 173 -26.67 11.85 9.77
CA ASP A 173 -25.55 11.89 10.69
C ASP A 173 -24.28 12.55 10.11
N TRP A 174 -24.00 13.77 10.56
CA TRP A 174 -22.80 14.53 10.18
C TRP A 174 -21.50 13.85 10.63
N VAL A 175 -21.57 12.96 11.63
CA VAL A 175 -20.47 12.05 12.03
C VAL A 175 -20.64 10.73 11.30
N ASN A 176 -20.36 10.73 10.00
CA ASN A 176 -20.31 9.51 9.19
C ASN A 176 -18.88 8.93 9.14
N SER A 177 -18.78 7.71 8.63
CA SER A 177 -17.50 7.01 8.47
C SER A 177 -16.52 7.77 7.56
N SER A 178 -17.03 8.60 6.64
CA SER A 178 -16.22 9.41 5.73
C SER A 178 -15.58 10.64 6.40
N THR A 179 -16.20 11.23 7.42
CA THR A 179 -15.67 12.41 8.14
C THR A 179 -14.72 12.04 9.27
N LEU A 180 -14.86 10.83 9.81
CA LEU A 180 -14.09 10.34 10.95
C LEU A 180 -12.55 10.37 10.75
N PRO A 181 -11.98 10.03 9.58
CA PRO A 181 -10.54 10.18 9.33
C PRO A 181 -10.04 11.63 9.46
N TYR A 182 -10.85 12.61 9.07
CA TYR A 182 -10.50 14.02 9.19
C TYR A 182 -10.54 14.48 10.66
N ILE A 183 -11.51 14.01 11.44
CA ILE A 183 -11.57 14.25 12.89
C ILE A 183 -10.34 13.66 13.58
N ILE A 184 -9.95 12.43 13.23
CA ILE A 184 -8.71 11.81 13.73
C ILE A 184 -7.50 12.63 13.31
N GLY A 185 -7.43 13.09 12.07
CA GLY A 185 -6.34 13.95 11.58
C GLY A 185 -6.21 15.25 12.36
N ILE A 186 -7.33 15.93 12.64
CA ILE A 186 -7.39 17.15 13.46
C ILE A 186 -6.95 16.84 14.88
N GLY A 187 -7.54 15.82 15.51
CA GLY A 187 -7.23 15.41 16.88
C GLY A 187 -5.76 15.02 17.04
N GLY A 188 -5.25 14.19 16.14
CA GLY A 188 -3.84 13.81 16.06
C GLY A 188 -2.94 15.03 15.86
N GLY A 189 -3.32 15.96 14.99
CA GLY A 189 -2.60 17.21 14.78
C GLY A 189 -2.54 18.09 16.02
N ILE A 190 -3.63 18.21 16.78
CA ILE A 190 -3.69 18.96 18.05
C ILE A 190 -2.81 18.30 19.11
N VAL A 191 -2.91 16.97 19.25
CA VAL A 191 -2.06 16.20 20.18
C VAL A 191 -0.59 16.40 19.82
N MET A 192 -0.23 16.28 18.54
CA MET A 192 1.14 16.51 18.09
C MET A 192 1.59 17.95 18.32
N PHE A 193 0.74 18.94 18.06
CA PHE A 193 1.04 20.35 18.32
C PHE A 193 1.36 20.62 19.81
N ALA A 194 0.53 20.07 20.71
CA ALA A 194 0.70 20.25 22.16
C ALA A 194 1.92 19.50 22.70
N TYR A 195 2.10 18.24 22.27
CA TYR A 195 3.07 17.31 22.85
C TYR A 195 4.32 17.08 22.00
N LEU A 196 4.59 17.89 20.95
CA LEU A 196 5.74 17.71 20.06
C LEU A 196 7.07 17.57 20.81
N GLY A 197 7.28 18.39 21.85
CA GLY A 197 8.50 18.35 22.66
C GLY A 197 8.68 17.02 23.39
N TRP A 198 7.57 16.47 23.91
CA TRP A 198 7.57 15.16 24.57
C TRP A 198 7.88 14.05 23.56
N PHE A 199 7.22 14.03 22.40
CA PHE A 199 7.48 13.05 21.34
C PHE A 199 8.93 13.09 20.87
N ARG A 200 9.50 14.27 20.61
CA ARG A 200 10.92 14.39 20.24
C ARG A 200 11.81 13.78 21.31
N ASN A 201 11.65 14.17 22.57
CA ASN A 201 12.48 13.63 23.64
C ASN A 201 12.34 12.11 23.78
N PHE A 202 11.14 11.57 23.60
CA PHE A 202 10.87 10.14 23.63
C PHE A 202 11.62 9.40 22.50
N PHE A 203 11.43 9.79 21.24
CA PHE A 203 12.07 9.11 20.10
C PHE A 203 13.59 9.30 20.07
N TRP A 204 14.10 10.47 20.46
CA TRP A 204 15.54 10.70 20.49
C TRP A 204 16.23 9.87 21.58
N ARG A 205 15.56 9.56 22.70
CA ARG A 205 16.10 8.65 23.72
C ARG A 205 16.27 7.24 23.18
N GLU A 206 15.28 6.71 22.47
CA GLU A 206 15.36 5.38 21.85
C GLU A 206 16.44 5.30 20.77
N VAL A 207 16.53 6.34 19.92
CA VAL A 207 17.59 6.43 18.90
C VAL A 207 18.98 6.51 19.54
N LEU A 208 19.13 7.25 20.65
CA LEU A 208 20.39 7.32 21.37
C LEU A 208 20.72 5.99 22.06
N ALA A 209 19.75 5.34 22.69
CA ALA A 209 19.92 4.04 23.33
C ALA A 209 20.42 2.99 22.33
N SER A 210 19.78 2.87 21.16
CA SER A 210 20.23 1.96 20.10
C SER A 210 21.63 2.27 19.58
N LYS A 211 21.98 3.57 19.42
CA LYS A 211 23.32 3.97 18.97
C LYS A 211 24.40 3.66 20.00
N VAL A 212 24.11 3.83 21.29
CA VAL A 212 25.02 3.48 22.38
C VAL A 212 25.24 1.97 22.40
N GLU A 213 24.19 1.16 22.28
CA GLU A 213 24.30 -0.30 22.23
C GLU A 213 25.14 -0.77 21.03
N ILE A 214 24.92 -0.19 19.84
CA ILE A 214 25.72 -0.51 18.64
C ILE A 214 27.19 -0.10 18.84
N ALA A 215 27.44 1.06 19.44
CA ALA A 215 28.80 1.53 19.71
C ALA A 215 29.52 0.64 20.72
N GLU A 216 28.82 0.20 21.77
CA GLU A 216 29.36 -0.72 22.77
C GLU A 216 29.70 -2.08 22.16
N ARG A 217 28.80 -2.67 21.36
CA ARG A 217 29.08 -3.93 20.63
C ARG A 217 30.30 -3.81 19.72
N ARG A 218 30.46 -2.67 19.03
CA ARG A 218 31.65 -2.40 18.20
C ARG A 218 32.91 -2.24 19.03
N GLY A 219 32.83 -1.56 20.17
CA GLY A 219 33.96 -1.41 21.10
C GLY A 219 34.41 -2.76 21.68
N GLN A 220 33.47 -3.59 22.10
CA GLN A 220 33.74 -4.95 22.60
C GLN A 220 34.36 -5.84 21.51
N ALA A 221 33.84 -5.78 20.27
CA ALA A 221 34.39 -6.51 19.14
C ALA A 221 35.84 -6.07 18.82
N ALA A 222 36.11 -4.76 18.81
CA ALA A 222 37.45 -4.22 18.61
C ALA A 222 38.42 -4.68 19.71
N ALA A 223 38.00 -4.61 20.98
CA ALA A 223 38.80 -5.08 22.11
C ALA A 223 39.09 -6.59 22.06
N ALA A 224 38.11 -7.40 21.64
CA ALA A 224 38.29 -8.84 21.43
C ALA A 224 39.32 -9.12 20.31
N MET A 225 39.25 -8.38 19.20
CA MET A 225 40.20 -8.51 18.09
C MET A 225 41.64 -8.16 18.52
N THR A 226 41.82 -7.08 19.29
CA THR A 226 43.14 -6.71 19.83
C THR A 226 43.69 -7.78 20.77
N ARG A 227 42.84 -8.43 21.57
CA ARG A 227 43.26 -9.55 22.42
C ARG A 227 43.73 -10.75 21.60
N ILE A 228 43.00 -11.11 20.54
CA ILE A 228 43.39 -12.20 19.63
C ILE A 228 44.71 -11.88 18.93
N LEU A 229 44.87 -10.65 18.41
CA LEU A 229 46.11 -10.23 17.76
C LEU A 229 47.31 -10.30 18.72
N ASN A 230 47.15 -9.82 19.96
CA ASN A 230 48.19 -9.89 20.97
C ASN A 230 48.53 -11.33 21.37
N GLN A 231 47.55 -12.25 21.37
CA GLN A 231 47.81 -13.69 21.58
C GLN A 231 48.62 -14.27 20.42
N GLN A 232 48.24 -13.99 19.17
CA GLN A 232 48.97 -14.44 17.98
C GLN A 232 50.41 -13.93 17.95
N LEU A 233 50.64 -12.65 18.28
CA LEU A 233 51.99 -12.08 18.36
C LEU A 233 52.84 -12.75 19.44
N ARG A 234 52.26 -13.09 20.60
CA ARG A 234 52.96 -13.83 21.65
C ARG A 234 53.29 -15.27 21.22
N GLU A 235 52.40 -15.94 20.50
CA GLU A 235 52.65 -17.27 19.95
C GLU A 235 53.76 -17.25 18.88
N TYR A 236 53.73 -16.26 17.98
CA TYR A 236 54.81 -16.03 17.01
C TYR A 236 56.16 -15.80 17.71
N ALA A 237 56.20 -14.96 18.74
CA ALA A 237 57.41 -14.71 19.52
C ALA A 237 57.94 -15.97 20.23
N ARG A 238 57.06 -16.88 20.65
CA ARG A 238 57.46 -18.16 21.28
C ARG A 238 57.97 -19.20 20.29
N ARG A 239 57.42 -19.27 19.08
CA ARG A 239 57.81 -20.28 18.07
C ARG A 239 59.16 -19.97 17.40
N GLY A 240 59.66 -18.74 17.54
CA GLY A 240 60.83 -18.28 16.80
C GLY A 240 60.53 -18.10 15.30
N PRO A 241 61.34 -17.34 14.56
CA PRO A 241 61.20 -17.26 13.11
C PRO A 241 61.34 -18.67 12.52
N ALA A 242 60.34 -19.12 11.77
CA ALA A 242 60.45 -20.37 11.03
C ALA A 242 61.64 -20.23 10.04
N PRO A 243 62.54 -21.22 9.97
CA PRO A 243 63.65 -21.21 9.02
C PRO A 243 63.17 -21.25 7.56
#